data_AF-A0A9E8C809-F1
#
_entry.id   AF-A0A9E8C809-F1
#
_cell.length_a   1.000
_cell.length_b   1.000
_cell.length_c   1.000
_cell.angle_alpha   90.00
_cell.angle_beta   90.00
_cell.angle_gamma   90.00
#
_symmetry.space_group_name_H-M   'P 1'
#
loop_
_entity.id
_entity.type
_entity.pdbx_description
1 polymer ?
#
loop_
_entity_poly.entity_id
_entity_poly.type
_entity_poly.pdbx_seq_one_letter_code
_entity_poly.pdbx_strand_id
1 'polypeptide(L)'
;MTTQQLTPAQHAILAYAIQHSGGKIEWFPDNIKGGARKKVLEGLAKRGLIATAGDDWLVAAEGYNALGLKAPQPEEPAPETEPARKTPRTRENSKQAQVIAMLRHPEGATISEICKATGWQAHTVRGAFAGTFKKRLGLTIVSEKSADGERIYRIEAKDGAQADQSA
;
A
#
# COMPACT_ATOMS: atom_id res chain seq x y z
N MET A 1 12.14 22.42 13.12
CA MET A 1 12.84 21.23 13.64
C MET A 1 12.41 21.04 15.08
N THR A 2 11.35 20.28 15.32
CA THR A 2 10.76 20.13 16.66
C THR A 2 11.21 18.79 17.23
N THR A 3 12.26 18.80 18.05
CA THR A 3 12.67 17.66 18.88
C THR A 3 11.59 17.43 19.92
N GLN A 4 10.52 16.73 19.54
CA GLN A 4 9.43 16.34 20.43
C GLN A 4 9.92 15.20 21.32
N GLN A 5 10.48 15.57 22.48
CA GLN A 5 10.92 14.66 23.54
C GLN A 5 9.83 13.61 23.81
N LEU A 6 10.18 12.32 23.74
CA LEU A 6 9.26 11.26 24.12
C LEU A 6 8.99 11.35 25.63
N THR A 7 7.76 11.12 26.04
CA THR A 7 7.42 11.12 27.47
C THR A 7 8.02 9.89 28.16
N PRO A 8 8.27 9.92 29.48
CA PRO A 8 8.81 8.77 30.21
C PRO A 8 7.99 7.49 30.01
N ALA A 9 6.67 7.63 29.90
CA ALA A 9 5.78 6.50 29.62
C ALA A 9 5.97 5.93 28.21
N GLN A 10 6.18 6.78 27.20
CA GLN A 10 6.46 6.33 25.83
C GLN A 10 7.81 5.60 25.75
N HIS A 11 8.84 6.14 26.39
CA HIS A 11 10.13 5.47 26.49
C HIS A 11 10.00 4.09 27.15
N ALA A 12 9.29 3.99 28.28
CA ALA A 12 9.10 2.72 28.98
C ALA A 12 8.36 1.68 28.11
N ILE A 13 7.33 2.10 27.36
CA ILE A 13 6.58 1.21 26.46
C ILE A 13 7.49 0.67 25.36
N LEU A 14 8.25 1.55 24.69
CA LEU A 14 9.16 1.16 23.61
C LEU A 14 10.30 0.26 24.12
N ALA A 15 10.91 0.62 25.25
CA ALA A 15 12.00 -0.14 25.84
C ALA A 15 11.53 -1.56 26.26
N TYR A 16 10.37 -1.65 26.90
CA TYR A 16 9.80 -2.92 27.31
C TYR A 16 9.47 -3.81 26.10
N ALA A 17 8.86 -3.23 25.05
CA ALA A 17 8.53 -3.95 23.83
C ALA A 17 9.76 -4.58 23.16
N ILE A 18 10.88 -3.83 23.11
CA ILE A 18 12.14 -4.31 22.54
C ILE A 18 12.73 -5.43 23.41
N GLN A 19 12.76 -5.25 24.72
CA GLN A 19 13.44 -6.15 25.64
C GLN A 19 12.69 -7.47 25.87
N HIS A 20 11.35 -7.45 25.83
CA HIS A 20 10.52 -8.60 26.15
C HIS A 20 9.92 -9.31 24.93
N SER A 21 9.56 -8.56 23.88
CA SER A 21 8.80 -9.11 22.75
C SER A 21 9.43 -8.80 21.38
N GLY A 22 10.73 -8.49 21.33
CA GLY A 22 11.45 -8.24 20.08
C GLY A 22 10.92 -7.06 19.28
N GLY A 23 10.32 -6.07 19.96
CA GLY A 23 9.70 -4.90 19.36
C GLY A 23 8.18 -4.94 19.33
N LYS A 24 7.51 -5.99 19.80
CA LYS A 24 6.04 -6.02 19.89
C LYS A 24 5.52 -5.30 21.14
N ILE A 25 4.58 -4.38 20.96
CA ILE A 25 3.99 -3.58 22.04
C ILE A 25 2.76 -4.29 22.60
N GLU A 26 3.00 -5.14 23.59
CA GLU A 26 1.95 -5.89 24.30
C GLU A 26 1.70 -5.34 25.71
N TRP A 27 2.63 -4.52 26.23
CA TRP A 27 2.61 -4.04 27.60
C TRP A 27 2.46 -2.52 27.68
N PHE A 28 1.69 -2.08 28.68
CA PHE A 28 1.48 -0.67 29.00
C PHE A 28 1.60 -0.44 30.51
N PRO A 29 2.26 0.64 30.95
CA PRO A 29 2.33 1.01 32.37
C PRO A 29 0.96 1.40 32.93
N ASP A 30 0.79 1.24 34.25
CA ASP A 30 -0.47 1.51 34.97
C ASP A 30 -1.01 2.94 34.84
N ASN A 31 -0.17 3.89 34.44
CA ASN A 31 -0.57 5.27 34.16
C ASN A 31 -1.30 5.42 32.81
N ILE A 32 -1.42 4.35 32.00
CA ILE A 32 -2.13 4.35 30.72
C ILE A 32 -3.22 3.27 30.71
N LYS A 33 -4.47 3.69 30.95
CA LYS A 33 -5.64 2.81 30.97
C LYS A 33 -6.63 3.15 29.86
N GLY A 34 -7.25 2.11 29.30
CA GLY A 34 -8.34 2.22 28.32
C GLY A 34 -8.00 3.12 27.12
N GLY A 35 -8.81 4.17 26.90
CA GLY A 35 -8.69 5.08 25.76
C GLY A 35 -7.37 5.84 25.65
N ALA A 36 -6.65 6.03 26.76
CA ALA A 36 -5.32 6.65 26.74
C ALA A 36 -4.30 5.80 25.97
N ARG A 37 -4.43 4.46 25.99
CA ARG A 37 -3.56 3.54 25.26
C ARG A 37 -3.64 3.77 23.76
N LYS A 38 -4.87 3.88 23.25
CA LYS A 38 -5.13 4.16 21.83
C LYS A 38 -4.54 5.51 21.41
N LYS A 39 -4.67 6.54 22.25
CA LYS A 39 -4.09 7.86 21.97
C LYS A 39 -2.56 7.86 21.95
N VAL A 40 -1.93 7.09 22.83
CA VAL A 40 -0.47 6.93 22.87
C VAL A 40 0.00 6.19 21.63
N LEU A 41 -0.65 5.08 21.27
CA LEU A 41 -0.34 4.33 20.04
C LEU A 41 -0.53 5.18 18.79
N GLU A 42 -1.65 5.88 18.67
CA GLU A 42 -1.93 6.80 17.54
C GLU A 42 -0.89 7.92 17.45
N GLY A 43 -0.48 8.47 18.60
CA GLY A 43 0.58 9.49 18.67
C GLY A 43 1.96 8.97 18.27
N LEU A 44 2.34 7.77 18.74
CA LEU A 44 3.59 7.12 18.38
C LEU A 44 3.61 6.71 16.90
N ALA A 45 2.49 6.21 16.37
CA ALA A 45 2.33 5.81 14.99
C ALA A 45 2.37 7.01 14.03
N LYS A 46 1.70 8.10 14.39
CA LYS A 46 1.76 9.37 13.65
C LYS A 46 3.18 9.92 13.55
N ARG A 47 4.01 9.64 14.56
CA ARG A 47 5.42 10.01 14.61
C ARG A 47 6.34 8.98 13.95
N GLY A 48 5.82 7.87 13.43
CA GLY A 48 6.63 6.81 12.81
C GLY A 48 7.47 5.98 13.78
N LEU A 49 7.30 6.17 15.10
CA LEU A 49 8.05 5.44 16.13
C LEU A 49 7.59 3.98 16.25
N ILE A 50 6.35 3.71 15.88
CA ILE A 50 5.74 2.38 15.86
C ILE A 50 5.00 2.17 14.55
N ALA A 51 4.89 0.92 14.12
CA ALA A 51 4.16 0.48 12.93
C ALA A 51 3.03 -0.48 13.33
N THR A 52 1.90 -0.38 12.65
CA THR A 52 0.84 -1.39 12.75
C THR A 52 1.22 -2.63 11.95
N ALA A 53 1.14 -3.79 12.58
CA ALA A 53 1.31 -5.09 11.94
C ALA A 53 0.10 -5.97 12.25
N GLY A 54 -0.95 -5.83 11.43
CA GLY A 54 -2.22 -6.50 11.66
C GLY A 54 -2.95 -5.89 12.86
N ASP A 55 -3.21 -6.71 13.87
CA ASP A 55 -3.85 -6.30 15.14
C ASP A 55 -2.83 -5.77 16.16
N ASP A 56 -1.54 -6.03 15.92
CA ASP A 56 -0.46 -5.72 16.84
C ASP A 56 0.31 -4.46 16.43
N TRP A 57 1.02 -3.91 17.41
CA TRP A 57 1.89 -2.76 17.24
C TRP A 57 3.34 -3.18 17.39
N LEU A 58 4.18 -2.81 16.44
CA LEU A 58 5.61 -3.09 16.44
C LEU A 58 6.40 -1.79 16.53
N VAL A 59 7.49 -1.78 17.28
CA VAL A 59 8.44 -0.66 17.30
C VAL A 59 9.10 -0.57 15.92
N ALA A 60 9.00 0.61 15.31
CA ALA A 60 9.61 0.88 14.01
C ALA A 60 11.06 1.37 14.19
N ALA A 61 11.83 1.42 13.10
CA ALA A 61 13.23 1.86 13.12
C ALA A 61 13.43 3.22 13.83
N GLU A 62 12.49 4.16 13.67
CA GLU A 62 12.56 5.44 14.40
C GLU A 62 12.36 5.29 15.92
N GLY A 63 11.56 4.32 16.37
CA GLY A 63 11.40 4.02 17.80
C GLY A 63 12.67 3.47 18.43
N TYR A 64 13.44 2.66 17.69
CA TYR A 64 14.77 2.22 18.12
C TYR A 64 15.76 3.38 18.18
N ASN A 65 15.79 4.22 17.14
CA ASN A 65 16.64 5.42 17.10
C ASN A 65 16.32 6.41 18.22
N ALA A 66 15.05 6.58 18.55
CA ALA A 66 14.59 7.43 19.65
C ALA A 66 15.06 6.93 21.03
N LEU A 67 15.31 5.62 21.16
CA LEU A 67 15.90 5.02 22.36
C LEU A 67 17.44 4.97 22.33
N GLY A 68 18.06 5.50 21.27
CA GLY A 68 19.51 5.39 21.06
C GLY A 68 19.96 3.95 20.78
N LEU A 69 19.03 3.05 20.45
CA LEU A 69 19.31 1.65 20.12
C LEU A 69 19.41 1.51 18.60
N LYS A 70 20.44 0.79 18.13
CA LYS A 70 20.58 0.45 16.71
C LYS A 70 19.50 -0.57 16.37
N ALA A 71 18.51 -0.17 15.57
CA ALA A 71 17.53 -1.10 15.01
C ALA A 71 18.25 -2.27 14.32
N PRO A 72 17.72 -3.50 14.36
CA PRO A 72 18.22 -4.58 13.53
C PRO A 72 18.02 -4.16 12.06
N GLN A 73 19.07 -3.65 11.45
CA GLN A 73 19.14 -3.46 10.01
C GLN A 73 19.17 -4.87 9.41
N PRO A 74 18.34 -5.21 8.42
CA PRO A 74 18.67 -6.33 7.56
C PRO A 74 20.05 -6.01 6.98
N GLU A 75 21.04 -6.85 7.26
CA GLU A 75 22.39 -6.72 6.72
C GLU A 75 22.33 -6.51 5.20
N GLU A 76 22.93 -5.41 4.72
CA GLU A 76 23.16 -5.19 3.30
C GLU A 76 24.17 -6.23 2.77
N PRO A 77 24.04 -6.58 1.48
CA PRO A 77 25.04 -6.04 0.56
C PRO A 77 24.39 -5.31 -0.64
N ALA A 78 25.02 -4.21 -1.04
CA ALA A 78 24.67 -3.31 -2.16
C ALA A 78 24.83 -3.96 -3.56
N PRO A 79 24.53 -3.27 -4.69
CA PRO A 79 23.61 -2.16 -4.98
C PRO A 79 22.58 -2.52 -6.09
N GLU A 80 21.67 -1.57 -6.40
CA GLU A 80 20.88 -1.49 -7.65
C GLU A 80 19.61 -2.35 -7.78
N THR A 81 18.48 -1.86 -7.24
CA THR A 81 17.31 -1.43 -8.03
C THR A 81 16.19 -0.94 -7.10
N GLU A 82 15.94 0.37 -7.19
CA GLU A 82 14.70 1.13 -6.99
C GLU A 82 13.87 0.98 -5.69
N PRO A 83 13.53 2.13 -5.05
CA PRO A 83 12.87 2.15 -3.75
C PRO A 83 11.37 1.92 -3.90
N ALA A 84 10.87 0.75 -3.48
CA ALA A 84 9.44 0.56 -3.27
C ALA A 84 8.99 1.33 -2.01
N ARG A 85 8.76 2.63 -2.21
CA ARG A 85 8.09 3.55 -1.30
C ARG A 85 6.85 2.88 -0.70
N LYS A 86 6.90 2.58 0.59
CA LYS A 86 5.70 2.39 1.41
C LYS A 86 4.94 3.72 1.41
N THR A 87 3.95 3.85 0.55
CA THR A 87 2.88 4.83 0.73
C THR A 87 1.59 4.06 1.00
N PRO A 88 0.93 4.25 2.16
CA PRO A 88 -0.41 3.73 2.38
C PRO A 88 -1.37 4.69 1.68
N ARG A 89 -1.39 4.68 0.35
CA ARG A 89 -2.49 5.24 -0.43
C ARG A 89 -3.00 4.14 -1.34
N THR A 90 -4.24 3.74 -1.05
CA THR A 90 -5.15 3.10 -1.97
C THR A 90 -4.77 1.69 -2.46
N ARG A 91 -5.07 0.65 -1.65
CA ARG A 91 -5.21 -0.74 -2.14
C ARG A 91 -6.02 -0.82 -3.44
N GLU A 92 -7.00 0.06 -3.61
CA GLU A 92 -7.81 0.15 -4.81
C GLU A 92 -7.04 0.62 -6.05
N ASN A 93 -6.09 1.55 -5.90
CA ASN A 93 -5.25 2.01 -7.02
C ASN A 93 -4.29 0.91 -7.48
N SER A 94 -3.75 0.12 -6.54
CA SER A 94 -2.93 -1.05 -6.88
C SER A 94 -3.70 -2.11 -7.67
N LYS A 95 -4.96 -2.41 -7.28
CA LYS A 95 -5.81 -3.33 -8.05
C LYS A 95 -6.19 -2.76 -9.42
N GLN A 96 -6.50 -1.47 -9.51
CA GLN A 96 -6.77 -0.81 -10.80
C GLN A 96 -5.56 -0.89 -11.74
N ALA A 97 -4.36 -0.63 -11.22
CA ALA A 97 -3.12 -0.74 -11.98
C ALA A 97 -2.89 -2.18 -12.49
N GLN A 98 -3.16 -3.18 -11.65
CA GLN A 98 -3.09 -4.58 -12.04
C GLN A 98 -4.07 -4.93 -13.17
N VAL A 99 -5.32 -4.45 -13.12
CA VAL A 99 -6.28 -4.65 -14.22
C VAL A 99 -5.83 -3.97 -15.50
N ILE A 100 -5.29 -2.75 -15.42
CA ILE A 100 -4.76 -2.03 -16.58
C ILE A 100 -3.62 -2.83 -17.23
N ALA A 101 -2.71 -3.38 -16.41
CA ALA A 101 -1.62 -4.21 -16.91
C ALA A 101 -2.14 -5.45 -17.65
N MET A 102 -3.13 -6.15 -17.08
CA MET A 102 -3.77 -7.31 -17.73
C MET A 102 -4.44 -6.92 -19.06
N LEU A 103 -5.17 -5.81 -19.10
CA LEU A 103 -5.83 -5.35 -20.33
C LEU A 103 -4.87 -4.79 -21.38
N ARG A 104 -3.67 -4.35 -20.98
CA ARG A 104 -2.59 -3.92 -21.89
C ARG A 104 -1.90 -5.10 -22.58
N HIS A 105 -2.06 -6.32 -22.09
CA HIS A 105 -1.52 -7.48 -22.79
C HIS A 105 -2.18 -7.63 -24.17
N PRO A 106 -1.43 -8.08 -25.19
CA PRO A 106 -1.95 -8.28 -26.54
C PRO A 106 -3.04 -9.36 -26.56
N GLU A 107 -3.07 -10.28 -25.60
CA GLU A 107 -4.16 -11.26 -25.50
C GLU A 107 -5.45 -10.67 -24.90
N GLY A 108 -5.36 -9.49 -24.26
CA GLY A 108 -6.44 -8.93 -23.46
C GLY A 108 -6.69 -9.73 -22.18
N ALA A 109 -7.81 -9.44 -21.51
CA ALA A 109 -8.24 -10.19 -20.33
C ALA A 109 -9.76 -10.32 -20.28
N THR A 110 -10.24 -11.47 -19.83
CA THR A 110 -11.67 -11.69 -19.57
C THR A 110 -12.07 -11.14 -18.19
N ILE A 111 -13.38 -10.93 -18.00
CA ILE A 111 -13.92 -10.55 -16.68
C ILE A 111 -13.61 -11.62 -15.63
N SER A 112 -13.65 -12.91 -16.03
CA SER A 112 -13.36 -14.06 -15.17
C SER A 112 -11.92 -14.01 -14.64
N GLU A 113 -10.95 -13.72 -15.51
CA GLU A 113 -9.53 -13.58 -15.13
C GLU A 113 -9.28 -12.37 -14.23
N ILE A 114 -9.87 -11.22 -14.58
CA ILE A 114 -9.76 -10.01 -13.78
C ILE A 114 -10.35 -10.22 -12.37
N CYS A 115 -11.48 -10.92 -12.29
CA CYS A 115 -12.11 -11.30 -11.02
C CYS A 115 -11.16 -12.16 -10.17
N LYS A 116 -10.53 -13.19 -10.76
CA LYS A 116 -9.55 -14.06 -10.07
C LYS A 116 -8.32 -13.28 -9.58
N ALA A 117 -7.80 -12.37 -10.41
CA ALA A 117 -6.58 -11.62 -10.09
C ALA A 117 -6.80 -10.52 -9.03
N THR A 118 -7.98 -9.90 -9.01
CA THR A 118 -8.27 -8.74 -8.13
C THR A 118 -9.21 -9.04 -6.96
N GLY A 119 -9.96 -10.14 -7.05
CA GLY A 119 -11.09 -10.46 -6.18
C GLY A 119 -12.32 -9.58 -6.42
N TRP A 120 -12.41 -8.85 -7.53
CA TRP A 120 -13.57 -8.02 -7.85
C TRP A 120 -14.70 -8.80 -8.51
N GLN A 121 -15.93 -8.51 -8.10
CA GLN A 121 -17.11 -9.05 -8.77
C GLN A 121 -17.28 -8.47 -10.18
N ALA A 122 -17.94 -9.22 -11.07
CA ALA A 122 -18.11 -8.86 -12.47
C ALA A 122 -18.74 -7.47 -12.69
N HIS A 123 -19.69 -7.06 -11.83
CA HIS A 123 -20.31 -5.74 -11.91
C HIS A 123 -19.36 -4.61 -11.50
N THR A 124 -18.45 -4.86 -10.56
CA THR A 124 -17.40 -3.91 -10.15
C THR A 124 -16.40 -3.68 -11.26
N VAL A 125 -15.98 -4.76 -11.94
CA VAL A 125 -15.09 -4.67 -13.11
C VAL A 125 -15.72 -3.85 -14.22
N ARG A 126 -17.01 -4.11 -14.55
CA ARG A 126 -17.76 -3.34 -15.55
C ARG A 126 -17.89 -1.86 -15.18
N GLY A 127 -18.13 -1.55 -13.90
CA GLY A 127 -18.17 -0.19 -13.39
C GLY A 127 -16.82 0.52 -13.53
N ALA A 128 -15.71 -0.18 -13.24
CA ALA A 128 -14.37 0.35 -13.40
C ALA A 128 -14.03 0.65 -14.88
N PHE A 129 -14.47 -0.19 -15.82
CA PHE A 129 -14.29 0.00 -17.28
C PHE A 129 -14.93 1.29 -17.77
N ALA A 130 -16.20 1.50 -17.44
CA ALA A 130 -16.94 2.68 -17.92
C ALA A 130 -16.56 3.97 -17.18
N GLY A 131 -16.24 3.87 -15.88
CA GLY A 131 -15.95 5.03 -15.03
C GLY A 131 -14.46 5.34 -14.97
N THR A 132 -13.71 4.53 -14.22
CA THR A 132 -12.32 4.82 -13.89
C THR A 132 -11.41 4.74 -15.12
N PHE A 133 -11.48 3.67 -15.89
CA PHE A 133 -10.56 3.48 -17.02
C PHE A 133 -10.91 4.39 -18.20
N LYS A 134 -12.19 4.49 -18.59
CA LYS A 134 -12.58 5.35 -19.72
C LYS A 134 -12.66 6.83 -19.37
N LYS A 135 -13.31 7.23 -18.26
CA LYS A 135 -13.52 8.66 -17.93
C LYS A 135 -12.36 9.28 -17.16
N ARG A 136 -11.79 8.58 -16.17
CA ARG A 136 -10.70 9.16 -15.35
C ARG A 136 -9.33 9.00 -15.98
N LEU A 137 -9.09 7.86 -16.65
CA LEU A 137 -7.78 7.53 -17.23
C LEU A 137 -7.75 7.69 -18.76
N GLY A 138 -8.88 7.95 -19.41
CA GLY A 138 -8.94 8.17 -20.86
C GLY A 138 -8.60 6.93 -21.71
N LEU A 139 -8.65 5.73 -21.12
CA LEU A 139 -8.25 4.50 -21.78
C LEU A 139 -9.35 4.00 -22.72
N THR A 140 -8.96 3.60 -23.94
CA THR A 140 -9.87 3.01 -24.91
C THR A 140 -9.90 1.50 -24.73
N ILE A 141 -10.98 0.99 -24.13
CA ILE A 141 -11.18 -0.45 -23.96
C ILE A 141 -12.00 -0.99 -25.14
N VAL A 142 -11.43 -1.93 -25.87
CA VAL A 142 -12.10 -2.72 -26.91
C VAL A 142 -12.59 -4.02 -26.30
N SER A 143 -13.77 -4.48 -26.73
CA SER A 143 -14.28 -5.79 -26.36
C SER A 143 -14.39 -6.67 -27.60
N GLU A 144 -13.74 -7.82 -27.58
CA GLU A 144 -13.82 -8.85 -28.61
C GLU A 144 -14.58 -10.06 -28.07
N LYS A 145 -15.36 -10.72 -28.93
CA LYS A 145 -16.05 -11.97 -28.56
C LYS A 145 -15.13 -13.12 -28.95
N SER A 146 -14.66 -13.88 -27.96
CA SER A 146 -13.87 -15.08 -28.20
C SER A 146 -14.74 -16.22 -28.74
N ALA A 147 -14.09 -17.21 -29.35
CA ALA A 147 -14.73 -18.42 -29.88
C ALA A 147 -15.46 -19.22 -28.78
N ASP A 148 -14.97 -19.17 -27.55
CA ASP A 148 -15.59 -19.77 -26.35
C ASP A 148 -16.83 -19.02 -25.83
N GLY A 149 -17.23 -17.92 -26.47
CA GLY A 149 -18.38 -17.11 -26.06
C GLY A 149 -18.10 -16.14 -24.92
N GLU A 150 -16.91 -16.18 -24.30
CA GLU A 150 -16.43 -15.17 -23.36
C GLU A 150 -16.00 -13.88 -24.08
N ARG A 151 -16.18 -12.74 -23.40
CA ARG A 151 -15.77 -11.43 -23.92
C ARG A 151 -14.39 -11.10 -23.39
N ILE A 152 -13.45 -10.91 -24.30
CA ILE A 152 -12.08 -10.49 -24.01
C ILE A 152 -12.05 -8.96 -24.11
N TYR A 153 -11.43 -8.32 -23.14
CA TYR A 153 -11.26 -6.88 -23.11
C TYR A 153 -9.80 -6.52 -23.28
N ARG A 154 -9.50 -5.51 -24.10
CA ARG A 154 -8.14 -5.02 -24.35
C ARG A 154 -8.12 -3.51 -24.29
N ILE A 155 -7.05 -2.91 -23.77
CA ILE A 155 -6.78 -1.49 -23.92
C ILE A 155 -6.01 -1.28 -25.21
N GLU A 156 -6.61 -0.57 -26.16
CA GLU A 156 -5.87 0.03 -27.27
C GLU A 156 -5.20 1.28 -26.71
N ALA A 157 -3.88 1.24 -26.56
CA ALA A 157 -3.09 2.42 -26.28
C ALA A 157 -3.08 3.32 -27.52
N LYS A 158 -4.18 4.06 -27.76
CA LYS A 158 -4.04 5.33 -28.47
C LYS A 158 -3.36 6.28 -27.50
N ASP A 159 -2.04 6.30 -27.60
CA ASP A 159 -1.20 7.34 -27.05
C ASP A 159 -1.81 8.69 -27.45
N GLY A 160 -2.28 9.44 -26.47
CA GLY A 160 -2.70 10.82 -26.67
C GLY A 160 -1.48 11.72 -26.81
N ALA A 161 -0.60 11.46 -27.78
CA ALA A 161 0.47 12.33 -28.21
C ALA A 161 0.08 12.98 -29.55
N GLN A 162 -0.69 14.07 -29.41
CA GLN A 162 -0.82 15.30 -30.20
C GLN A 162 -0.46 15.38 -31.70
N ALA A 163 -1.29 16.18 -32.38
CA ALA A 163 -1.04 16.84 -33.66
C ALA A 163 0.40 17.39 -33.83
N ASP A 164 1.07 16.99 -34.91
CA ASP A 164 1.78 17.83 -35.89
C ASP A 164 2.38 16.89 -36.96
N GLN A 165 1.88 16.94 -38.19
CA GLN A 165 2.59 16.43 -39.37
C GLN A 165 2.46 17.48 -40.47
N SER A 166 3.43 18.40 -40.45
CA SER A 166 3.83 19.20 -41.59
C SER A 166 4.90 18.44 -42.37
N ALA A 167 4.62 18.09 -43.63
CA ALA A 167 5.59 17.96 -44.72
C ALA A 167 4.83 17.90 -46.05
#